data_AF-A0A3L7LTP9-F1
#
_entry.id   AF-A0A3L7LTP9-F1
#
_cell.length_a   1.000
_cell.length_b   1.000
_cell.length_c   1.000
_cell.angle_alpha   90.00
_cell.angle_beta   90.00
_cell.angle_gamma   90.00
#
_symmetry.space_group_name_H-M   'P 1'
#
loop_
_entity.id
_entity.type
_entity.pdbx_description
1 polymer ?
#
loop_
_entity_poly.entity_id
_entity_poly.type
_entity_poly.pdbx_seq_one_letter_code
_entity_poly.pdbx_strand_id
1 'polypeptide(L)' 'TRTTNPIKSAVATLRLRSRRAKNYSSRETTLSMVFKLLQSAQKSWNRLRGFDLLTLVVSNVQFKDGEQIHEASERNVA' A
#
# COMPACT_ATOMS: atom_id res chain seq x y z
N THR A 1 -12.80 6.43 4.84
CA THR A 1 -11.42 6.89 5.14
C THR A 1 -10.44 6.14 4.26
N ARG A 2 -9.85 6.83 3.27
CA ARG A 2 -8.85 6.29 2.33
C ARG A 2 -7.51 6.22 3.06
N THR A 3 -6.87 5.06 3.11
CA THR A 3 -5.55 4.92 3.75
C THR A 3 -4.49 5.48 2.80
N THR A 4 -3.60 6.35 3.27
CA THR A 4 -2.51 6.94 2.45
C THR A 4 -1.45 5.91 2.04
N ASN A 5 -1.40 4.75 2.72
CA ASN A 5 -0.40 3.72 2.42
C ASN A 5 -0.79 2.94 1.14
N PRO A 6 0.03 3.00 0.08
CA PRO A 6 -0.27 2.37 -1.21
C PRO A 6 -0.41 0.84 -1.12
N ILE A 7 0.32 0.17 -0.23
CA ILE A 7 0.27 -1.28 -0.04
C ILE A 7 -1.07 -1.68 0.61
N LYS A 8 -1.45 -1.01 1.70
CA LYS A 8 -2.74 -1.27 2.37
C LYS A 8 -3.92 -0.92 1.45
N SER A 9 -3.80 0.13 0.63
CA SER A 9 -4.80 0.51 -0.36
C SER A 9 -4.95 -0.55 -1.47
N ALA A 10 -3.86 -1.15 -1.96
CA ALA A 10 -3.90 -2.14 -3.03
C ALA A 10 -4.64 -3.42 -2.61
N VAL A 11 -4.46 -3.87 -1.37
CA VAL A 11 -5.04 -5.12 -0.85
C VAL A 11 -6.43 -4.92 -0.24
N ALA A 12 -6.84 -3.68 0.04
CA ALA A 12 -8.16 -3.36 0.61
C ALA A 12 -9.32 -3.85 -0.27
N THR A 13 -9.22 -3.67 -1.59
CA THR A 13 -10.24 -4.13 -2.55
C THR A 13 -10.41 -5.64 -2.53
N LEU A 14 -9.31 -6.38 -2.43
CA LEU A 14 -9.33 -7.84 -2.32
C LEU A 14 -10.07 -8.27 -1.06
N ARG A 15 -9.69 -7.73 0.11
CA ARG A 15 -10.33 -8.06 1.40
C ARG A 15 -11.83 -7.77 1.40
N LEU A 16 -12.23 -6.63 0.85
CA LEU A 16 -13.64 -6.24 0.75
C LEU A 16 -14.43 -7.23 -0.11
N ARG A 17 -13.88 -7.64 -1.25
CA ARG A 17 -14.53 -8.56 -2.20
C ARG A 17 -14.54 -10.00 -1.66
N SER A 18 -13.47 -10.43 -0.99
CA SER A 18 -13.42 -11.72 -0.30
C SER A 18 -14.45 -11.82 0.82
N ARG A 19 -14.62 -10.77 1.63
CA ARG A 19 -15.66 -10.73 2.68
C ARG A 19 -17.09 -10.80 2.11
N ARG A 20 -17.32 -10.21 0.93
CA ARG A 20 -18.63 -10.22 0.27
C ARG A 20 -19.01 -11.60 -0.26
N ALA A 21 -18.02 -12.43 -0.54
CA ALA A 21 -18.25 -13.73 -1.13
C ALA A 21 -18.26 -14.81 -0.05
N LYS A 22 -19.46 -15.02 0.49
CA LYS A 22 -19.68 -15.73 1.75
C LYS A 22 -19.72 -17.27 1.62
N ASN A 23 -19.78 -17.82 0.40
CA ASN A 23 -20.09 -19.24 0.15
C ASN A 23 -19.21 -19.84 -0.96
N TYR A 24 -17.90 -20.01 -0.72
CA TYR A 24 -17.08 -20.82 -1.61
C TYR A 24 -17.01 -22.25 -1.10
N SER A 25 -17.59 -23.18 -1.87
CA SER A 25 -17.65 -24.59 -1.50
C SER A 25 -16.30 -25.31 -1.60
N SER A 26 -15.28 -24.71 -2.22
CA SER A 26 -13.96 -25.33 -2.42
C SER A 26 -12.79 -24.33 -2.34
N ARG A 27 -11.64 -24.83 -1.88
CA ARG A 27 -10.37 -24.07 -1.83
C ARG A 27 -9.92 -23.64 -3.23
N GLU A 28 -10.07 -24.51 -4.23
CA GLU A 28 -9.73 -24.22 -5.64
C GLU A 28 -10.53 -23.04 -6.19
N THR A 29 -11.82 -22.99 -5.88
CA THR A 29 -12.71 -21.90 -6.28
C THR A 29 -12.31 -20.60 -5.61
N THR A 30 -11.93 -20.65 -4.33
CA THR A 30 -11.46 -19.48 -3.57
C THR A 30 -10.16 -18.94 -4.15
N LEU A 31 -9.20 -19.81 -4.45
CA LEU A 31 -7.91 -19.42 -5.04
C LEU A 31 -8.11 -18.77 -6.42
N SER A 32 -8.91 -19.40 -7.28
CA SER A 32 -9.24 -18.88 -8.60
C SER A 32 -9.92 -17.52 -8.54
N MET A 33 -10.84 -17.32 -7.59
CA MET A 33 -11.50 -16.04 -7.40
C MET A 33 -10.55 -14.97 -6.83
N VAL A 34 -9.72 -15.29 -5.84
CA VAL A 34 -8.69 -14.37 -5.32
C VAL A 34 -7.75 -13.94 -6.45
N PHE A 35 -7.34 -14.88 -7.29
CA PHE A 35 -6.51 -14.59 -8.46
C PHE A 35 -7.19 -13.64 -9.46
N LYS A 36 -8.46 -13.87 -9.78
CA LYS A 36 -9.23 -12.97 -10.67
C LYS A 36 -9.46 -11.58 -10.07
N LEU A 37 -9.66 -11.50 -8.75
CA LEU A 37 -9.78 -10.24 -8.04
C LEU A 37 -8.45 -9.47 -8.06
N LEU A 38 -7.31 -10.15 -7.90
CA LEU A 38 -5.98 -9.55 -8.03
C LEU A 38 -5.75 -9.03 -9.45
N GLN A 39 -6.06 -9.81 -10.49
CA GLN A 39 -5.95 -9.37 -11.89
C GLN A 39 -6.80 -8.12 -12.17
N SER A 40 -8.00 -8.05 -11.60
CA SER A 40 -8.90 -6.91 -11.78
C SER A 40 -8.39 -5.68 -11.01
N ALA A 41 -7.90 -5.87 -9.80
CA ALA A 41 -7.33 -4.80 -8.98
C ALA A 41 -6.04 -4.23 -9.59
N GLN A 42 -5.20 -5.07 -10.20
CA GLN A 42 -3.95 -4.67 -10.86
C GLN A 42 -4.18 -3.58 -11.91
N LYS A 43 -5.26 -3.66 -12.69
CA LYS A 43 -5.60 -2.64 -13.70
C LYS A 43 -5.86 -1.26 -13.11
N SER A 44 -6.28 -1.20 -11.85
CA SER A 44 -6.56 0.05 -11.13
C SER A 44 -5.38 0.59 -10.32
N TRP A 45 -4.27 -0.16 -10.26
CA TRP A 45 -3.09 0.28 -9.51
C TRP A 45 -2.33 1.33 -10.30
N ASN A 46 -2.32 2.55 -9.76
CA ASN A 46 -1.39 3.56 -10.22
C ASN A 46 0.01 3.21 -9.75
N ARG A 47 0.98 3.32 -10.65
CA ARG A 47 2.40 3.33 -10.27
C ARG A 47 2.65 4.45 -9.27
N LEU A 48 3.53 4.18 -8.31
CA LEU A 48 4.01 5.20 -7.40
C LEU A 48 4.74 6.27 -8.21
N ARG A 49 4.25 7.51 -8.11
CA ARG A 49 4.92 8.67 -8.69
C ARG A 49 6.15 8.97 -7.81
N GLY A 50 7.31 9.19 -8.43
CA GLY A 50 8.56 9.43 -7.72
C GLY A 50 9.16 8.17 -7.09
N PHE A 51 9.23 7.06 -7.85
CA PHE A 51 9.86 5.82 -7.38
C PHE A 51 11.33 6.04 -6.92
N ASP A 52 12.00 7.05 -7.47
CA ASP A 52 13.36 7.45 -7.08
C ASP A 52 13.48 7.84 -5.60
N LEU A 53 12.39 8.36 -5.00
CA LEU A 53 12.33 8.73 -3.59
C LEU A 53 12.25 7.51 -2.65
N LEU A 54 11.98 6.31 -3.17
CA LEU A 54 12.05 5.08 -2.37
C LEU A 54 13.46 4.82 -1.85
N THR A 55 14.49 5.31 -2.55
CA THR A 55 15.87 5.25 -2.09
C THR A 55 16.04 5.95 -0.74
N LEU A 56 15.35 7.07 -0.51
CA LEU A 56 15.37 7.79 0.77
C LEU A 56 14.72 6.99 1.90
N VAL A 57 13.64 6.26 1.59
CA VAL A 57 12.98 5.36 2.54
C VAL A 57 13.87 4.18 2.90
N VAL A 58 14.60 3.61 1.92
CA VAL A 58 15.59 2.55 2.16
C VAL A 58 16.76 3.06 3.02
N SER A 59 17.19 4.30 2.79
CA SER A 59 18.19 4.99 3.63
C SER A 59 17.67 5.41 5.02
N ASN A 60 16.48 4.92 5.42
CA ASN A 60 15.88 5.13 6.73
C ASN A 60 15.62 6.60 7.10
N VAL A 61 15.45 7.46 6.09
CA VAL A 61 15.06 8.86 6.29
C VAL A 61 13.64 8.93 6.86
N GLN A 62 13.43 9.75 7.88
CA GLN A 62 12.12 9.90 8.49
C GLN A 62 11.19 10.78 7.64
N PHE A 63 9.99 10.25 7.37
CA PHE A 63 8.92 10.98 6.72
C PHE A 63 7.72 11.07 7.65
N LYS A 64 7.16 12.28 7.80
CA LYS A 64 5.89 12.50 8.50
C LYS A 64 4.88 13.04 7.50
N ASP A 65 3.76 12.32 7.35
CA ASP A 65 2.67 12.67 6.43
C ASP A 65 3.07 12.95 4.96
N GLY A 66 4.24 12.44 4.53
CA GLY A 66 4.77 12.60 3.17
C GLY A 66 5.81 13.70 3.02
N GLU A 67 6.12 14.44 4.08
CA GLU A 67 7.22 15.40 4.12
C GLU A 67 8.46 14.78 4.79
N GLN A 68 9.63 15.01 4.19
CA GLN A 68 10.90 14.61 4.77
C GLN A 68 11.18 15.49 5.99
N ILE A 69 11.38 14.87 7.14
CA ILE A 69 11.89 15.58 8.31
C ILE A 69 13.40 15.75 8.09
N HIS A 70 13.83 16.96 7.72
CA HIS A 70 15.21 17.32 7.93
C HIS A 70 15.37 17.55 9.43
N GLU A 71 16.02 16.63 10.14
CA GLU A 71 16.57 16.92 11.47
C GLU A 71 17.69 17.96 11.32
N ALA A 72 17.32 19.21 11.10
CA ALA A 72 18.16 20.35 11.45
C ALA A 72 18.07 20.55 12.96
N SER A 73 18.61 19.59 13.72
CA SER A 73 18.76 19.68 15.16
C SER A 73 20.23 19.51 15.54
N GLU A 74 21.08 20.43 15.08
CA GLU A 74 22.29 20.81 15.84
C GLU A 74 22.65 22.27 15.55
N ARG A 75 21.88 23.20 16.11
CA ARG A 75 22.45 24.45 16.64
C ARG A 75 21.78 24.74 17.97
N ASN A 76 22.28 24.07 19.01
CA ASN A 76 22.22 24.56 20.37
C ASN A 76 22.78 25.99 20.35
N VAL A 77 21.92 26.99 20.49
CA VAL A 77 22.32 28.34 20.87
C VAL A 77 21.96 28.45 22.35
N ALA A 78 22.91 28.09 23.20
CA ALA A 78 22.95 28.39 24.62
C ALA A 78 24.26 29.14 24.89
#